data_AF-A0A2H0B8M5-F1
#
_entry.id   AF-A0A2H0B8M5-F1
#
_cell.length_a   1.000
_cell.length_b   1.000
_cell.length_c   1.000
_cell.angle_alpha   90.00
_cell.angle_beta   90.00
_cell.angle_gamma   90.00
#
_symmetry.space_group_name_H-M   'P 1'
#
loop_
_entity.id
_entity.type
_entity.pdbx_description
1 polymer ?
#
loop_
_entity_poly.entity_id
_entity_poly.type
_entity_poly.pdbx_seq_one_letter_code
_entity_poly.pdbx_strand_id
1 'polypeptide(L)'
;MHVFKSPDFLFCEITMRFNKFISPFLLVFFTSLVVYLLTSPHFPVSYGDSDELTTTGYFLGLPHPPGYPLLNFFIFISTHLPIKLSIAYKANLVSIIFAALSVGVFYLLAKLILSFVSKDKTKLEIIAVSL
;
A
#
# COMPACT_ATOMS: atom_id res chain seq x y z
N MET A 1 38.30 -0.70 -25.29
CA MET A 1 37.24 -1.34 -26.10
C MET A 1 35.91 -1.11 -25.40
N HIS A 2 35.23 0.00 -25.69
CA HIS A 2 33.92 0.31 -25.10
C HIS A 2 32.86 -0.50 -25.83
N VAL A 3 32.45 -1.63 -25.25
CA VAL A 3 31.34 -2.43 -25.73
C VAL A 3 30.06 -1.61 -25.51
N PHE A 4 29.54 -0.99 -26.57
CA PHE A 4 28.19 -0.42 -26.56
C PHE A 4 27.21 -1.57 -26.29
N LYS A 5 26.61 -1.61 -25.10
CA LYS A 5 25.49 -2.51 -24.78
C LYS A 5 24.37 -2.21 -25.77
N SER A 6 23.87 -3.24 -26.46
CA SER A 6 22.72 -3.09 -27.34
C SER A 6 21.50 -2.58 -26.55
N PRO A 7 20.61 -1.79 -27.18
CA PRO A 7 19.42 -1.24 -26.53
C PRO A 7 18.54 -2.34 -25.89
N ASP A 8 18.49 -3.54 -26.49
CA ASP A 8 17.76 -4.69 -25.97
C ASP A 8 18.31 -5.19 -24.63
N PHE A 9 19.63 -5.14 -24.43
CA PHE A 9 20.28 -5.55 -23.19
C PHE A 9 19.97 -4.56 -22.06
N LEU A 10 20.03 -3.26 -22.34
CA LEU A 10 19.70 -2.22 -21.37
C LEU A 10 18.22 -2.32 -20.94
N PHE A 11 17.33 -2.58 -21.90
CA PHE A 11 15.90 -2.77 -21.64
C PHE A 11 15.64 -4.00 -20.74
N CYS A 12 16.32 -5.12 -21.00
CA CYS A 12 16.23 -6.33 -20.18
C CYS A 12 16.74 -6.10 -18.75
N GLU A 13 17.86 -5.39 -18.59
CA GLU A 13 18.45 -5.09 -17.27
C GLU A 13 17.55 -4.17 -16.43
N ILE A 14 16.94 -3.16 -17.05
CA ILE A 14 15.97 -2.28 -16.41
C ILE A 14 14.72 -3.08 -16.00
N THR A 15 14.13 -3.85 -16.91
CA THR A 15 12.92 -4.64 -16.63
C THR A 15 13.14 -5.67 -15.51
N MET A 16 14.27 -6.38 -15.50
CA MET A 16 14.62 -7.29 -14.40
C MET A 16 14.78 -6.58 -13.06
N ARG A 17 15.37 -5.38 -13.06
CA ARG A 17 15.56 -4.59 -11.84
C ARG A 17 14.23 -4.08 -11.28
N PHE A 18 13.31 -3.62 -12.13
CA PHE A 18 11.96 -3.24 -11.72
C PHE A 18 11.14 -4.44 -11.20
N ASN A 19 11.22 -5.58 -11.89
CA ASN A 19 10.44 -6.76 -11.51
C ASN A 19 10.81 -7.29 -10.11
N LYS A 20 12.07 -7.14 -9.70
CA LYS A 20 12.56 -7.49 -8.35
C LYS A 20 11.90 -6.69 -7.22
N PHE A 21 11.33 -5.53 -7.52
CA PHE A 21 10.59 -4.71 -6.55
C PHE A 21 9.07 -4.88 -6.69
N ILE A 22 8.58 -4.93 -7.92
CA ILE A 22 7.15 -5.01 -8.21
C ILE A 22 6.55 -6.35 -7.77
N SER A 23 7.19 -7.47 -8.08
CA SER A 23 6.61 -8.79 -7.78
C SER A 23 6.38 -9.05 -6.29
N PRO A 24 7.33 -8.78 -5.36
CA PRO A 24 7.05 -8.98 -3.94
C PRO A 24 6.10 -7.91 -3.37
N PHE A 25 6.10 -6.68 -3.92
CA PHE A 25 5.13 -5.66 -3.52
C PHE A 25 3.70 -6.13 -3.82
N LEU A 26 3.45 -6.62 -5.03
CA LEU A 26 2.13 -7.13 -5.42
C LEU A 26 1.71 -8.30 -4.54
N LEU A 27 2.62 -9.23 -4.25
CA LEU A 27 2.32 -10.35 -3.37
C LEU A 27 1.90 -9.88 -1.97
N VAL A 28 2.66 -8.99 -1.34
CA VAL A 28 2.34 -8.46 0.00
C VAL A 28 1.05 -7.63 -0.01
N PHE A 29 0.85 -6.82 -1.06
CA PHE A 29 -0.36 -6.03 -1.24
C PHE A 29 -1.60 -6.93 -1.36
N PHE A 30 -1.61 -7.90 -2.27
CA PHE A 30 -2.76 -8.76 -2.50
C PHE A 30 -3.05 -9.68 -1.31
N THR A 31 -2.02 -10.22 -0.67
CA THR A 31 -2.21 -11.03 0.56
C THR A 31 -2.84 -10.19 1.67
N SER A 32 -2.34 -8.98 1.92
CA SER A 32 -2.91 -8.07 2.92
C SER A 32 -4.33 -7.63 2.55
N LEU A 33 -4.58 -7.36 1.27
CA LEU A 33 -5.90 -7.00 0.76
C LEU A 33 -6.92 -8.11 1.01
N VAL A 34 -6.57 -9.36 0.72
CA VAL A 34 -7.43 -10.52 0.99
C VAL A 34 -7.70 -10.64 2.49
N VAL A 35 -6.68 -10.52 3.34
CA VAL A 35 -6.87 -10.56 4.80
C VAL A 35 -7.86 -9.47 5.24
N TYR A 36 -7.65 -8.23 4.84
CA TYR A 36 -8.55 -7.12 5.23
C TYR A 36 -9.97 -7.26 4.68
N LEU A 37 -10.15 -7.78 3.46
CA LEU A 37 -11.47 -8.08 2.91
C LEU A 37 -12.20 -9.16 3.72
N LEU A 38 -11.49 -10.13 4.28
CA LEU A 38 -12.08 -11.21 5.08
C LEU A 38 -12.33 -10.81 6.54
N THR A 39 -11.55 -9.89 7.08
CA THR A 39 -11.63 -9.53 8.51
C THR A 39 -12.40 -8.25 8.79
N SER A 40 -12.62 -7.38 7.79
CA SER A 40 -13.28 -6.10 8.01
C SER A 40 -14.77 -6.26 8.30
N PRO A 41 -15.34 -5.53 9.28
CA PRO A 41 -16.76 -5.61 9.59
C PRO A 41 -17.65 -5.21 8.42
N HIS A 42 -18.64 -6.06 8.13
CA HIS A 42 -19.65 -5.79 7.11
C HIS A 42 -20.83 -4.95 7.61
N PHE A 43 -20.89 -4.63 8.90
CA PHE A 43 -22.00 -3.89 9.51
C PHE A 43 -21.45 -2.72 10.34
N PRO A 44 -22.25 -1.68 10.63
CA PRO A 44 -21.87 -0.63 11.57
C PRO A 44 -21.49 -1.26 12.90
N VAL A 45 -20.29 -0.95 13.39
CA VAL A 45 -19.77 -1.48 14.65
C VAL A 45 -19.92 -0.49 15.80
N SER A 46 -20.34 0.75 15.51
CA SER A 46 -20.46 1.82 16.50
C SER A 46 -19.22 1.95 17.38
N TYR A 47 -18.06 1.78 16.75
CA TYR A 47 -16.76 1.83 17.41
C TYR A 47 -16.02 3.09 17.00
N GLY A 48 -15.72 3.94 17.98
CA GLY A 48 -15.11 5.26 17.76
C GLY A 48 -15.89 6.07 16.72
N ASP A 49 -15.16 6.74 15.83
CA ASP A 49 -15.72 7.64 14.83
C ASP A 49 -16.16 6.90 13.55
N SER A 50 -16.24 5.57 13.56
CA SER A 50 -16.48 4.77 12.35
C SER A 50 -17.85 5.04 11.73
N ASP A 51 -18.88 5.14 12.57
CA ASP A 51 -20.25 5.40 12.13
C ASP A 51 -20.40 6.86 11.70
N GLU A 52 -19.77 7.79 12.43
CA GLU A 52 -19.72 9.22 12.08
C GLU A 52 -19.06 9.43 10.72
N LEU A 53 -17.86 8.88 10.50
CA LEU A 53 -17.15 8.96 9.22
C LEU A 53 -17.93 8.31 8.07
N THR A 54 -18.60 7.19 8.34
CA THR A 54 -19.46 6.54 7.34
C THR A 54 -20.64 7.43 6.96
N THR A 55 -21.31 8.02 7.94
CA THR A 55 -22.44 8.93 7.71
C THR A 55 -21.99 10.21 7.01
N THR A 56 -20.93 10.86 7.48
CA THR A 56 -20.45 12.09 6.84
C THR A 56 -19.88 11.82 5.46
N GLY A 57 -19.17 10.71 5.25
CA GLY A 57 -18.71 10.30 3.94
C GLY A 57 -19.85 9.98 2.97
N TYR A 58 -20.93 9.36 3.44
CA TYR A 58 -22.12 9.09 2.61
C TYR A 58 -22.81 10.39 2.14
N PHE A 59 -22.94 11.38 3.02
CA PHE A 59 -23.54 12.68 2.66
C PHE A 59 -22.55 13.70 2.10
N LEU A 60 -21.27 13.35 1.98
CA LEU A 60 -20.17 14.27 1.65
C LEU A 60 -20.13 15.50 2.61
N GLY A 61 -20.44 15.27 3.88
CA GLY A 61 -20.42 16.27 4.95
C GLY A 61 -19.08 16.36 5.66
N LEU A 62 -18.97 17.30 6.60
CA LEU A 62 -17.79 17.49 7.46
C LEU A 62 -18.25 17.42 8.94
N PRO A 63 -17.86 16.39 9.71
CA PRO A 63 -18.38 16.16 11.06
C PRO A 63 -18.01 17.27 12.05
N HIS A 64 -16.71 17.49 12.22
CA HIS A 64 -16.11 18.56 13.01
C HIS A 64 -14.68 18.79 12.47
N PRO A 65 -14.05 19.97 12.65
CA PRO A 65 -12.64 20.16 12.30
C PRO A 65 -11.80 19.03 12.92
N PRO A 66 -10.94 18.31 12.16
CA PRO A 66 -10.39 18.56 10.81
C PRO A 66 -11.18 18.00 9.60
N GLY A 67 -12.33 17.36 9.81
CA GLY A 67 -13.33 17.03 8.78
C GLY A 67 -12.98 15.99 7.71
N TYR A 68 -11.69 15.63 7.55
CA TYR A 68 -11.19 14.62 6.60
C TYR A 68 -11.81 14.68 5.19
N PRO A 69 -11.82 15.86 4.52
CA PRO A 69 -12.56 16.08 3.26
C PRO A 69 -12.17 15.10 2.15
N LEU A 70 -10.88 14.77 2.03
CA LEU A 70 -10.39 13.83 1.02
C LEU A 70 -10.87 12.39 1.30
N LEU A 71 -10.89 11.98 2.56
CA LEU A 71 -11.38 10.66 2.97
C LEU A 71 -12.88 10.55 2.70
N ASN A 72 -13.65 11.57 3.07
CA ASN A 72 -15.09 11.61 2.84
C ASN A 72 -15.43 11.57 1.34
N PHE A 73 -14.61 12.20 0.49
CA PHE A 73 -14.76 12.08 -0.96
C PHE A 73 -14.60 10.65 -1.47
N PHE A 74 -13.60 9.90 -1.00
CA PHE A 74 -13.44 8.50 -1.38
C PHE A 74 -14.56 7.61 -0.83
N ILE A 75 -15.00 7.85 0.41
CA ILE A 75 -16.13 7.13 1.01
C ILE A 75 -17.42 7.41 0.23
N PHE A 76 -17.64 8.66 -0.19
CA PHE A 76 -18.79 9.03 -1.02
C PHE A 76 -18.82 8.22 -2.32
N ILE A 77 -17.71 8.19 -3.06
CA ILE A 77 -17.60 7.40 -4.30
C ILE A 77 -17.87 5.92 -4.00
N SER A 78 -17.22 5.36 -2.98
CA SER A 78 -17.33 3.94 -2.67
C SER A 78 -18.73 3.52 -2.26
N THR A 79 -19.41 4.31 -1.44
CA THR A 79 -20.77 4.03 -0.95
C THR A 79 -21.83 4.11 -2.05
N HIS A 80 -21.62 4.96 -3.06
CA HIS A 80 -22.52 5.15 -4.20
C HIS A 80 -22.29 4.14 -5.34
N LEU A 81 -21.28 3.27 -5.25
CA LEU A 81 -21.10 2.21 -6.24
C LEU A 81 -22.33 1.27 -6.26
N PRO A 82 -22.78 0.83 -7.46
CA PRO A 82 -23.95 -0.04 -7.62
C PRO A 82 -23.63 -1.51 -7.27
N ILE A 83 -23.02 -1.73 -6.11
CA ILE A 83 -22.60 -3.03 -5.59
C ILE A 83 -23.57 -3.44 -4.47
N LYS A 84 -23.98 -4.71 -4.43
CA LYS A 84 -24.85 -5.28 -3.39
C LYS A 84 -24.06 -5.56 -2.10
N LEU A 85 -23.60 -4.50 -1.45
CA LEU A 85 -22.90 -4.52 -0.16
C LEU A 85 -23.56 -3.50 0.77
N SER A 86 -23.41 -3.68 2.09
CA SER A 86 -23.87 -2.69 3.05
C SER A 86 -23.11 -1.36 2.86
N ILE A 87 -23.75 -0.25 3.23
CA ILE A 87 -23.11 1.08 3.15
C ILE A 87 -21.86 1.12 4.04
N ALA A 88 -21.93 0.53 5.24
CA ALA A 88 -20.78 0.42 6.14
C ALA A 88 -19.60 -0.33 5.51
N TYR A 89 -19.87 -1.47 4.85
CA TYR A 89 -18.79 -2.21 4.22
C TYR A 89 -18.21 -1.47 3.02
N LYS A 90 -19.04 -0.78 2.22
CA LYS A 90 -18.56 0.07 1.12
C LYS A 90 -17.67 1.21 1.63
N ALA A 91 -18.02 1.84 2.74
CA ALA A 91 -17.14 2.83 3.37
C ALA A 91 -15.82 2.19 3.80
N ASN A 92 -15.87 1.01 4.44
CA ASN A 92 -14.69 0.26 4.87
C ASN A 92 -13.78 -0.18 3.72
N LEU A 93 -14.30 -0.40 2.50
CA LEU A 93 -13.48 -0.73 1.32
C LEU A 93 -12.38 0.31 1.07
N VAL A 94 -12.66 1.59 1.33
CA VAL A 94 -11.68 2.67 1.20
C VAL A 94 -10.49 2.39 2.14
N SER A 95 -10.78 2.16 3.42
CA SER A 95 -9.77 1.84 4.44
C SER A 95 -9.03 0.54 4.13
N ILE A 96 -9.72 -0.49 3.65
CA ILE A 96 -9.13 -1.79 3.25
C ILE A 96 -8.08 -1.60 2.16
N ILE A 97 -8.39 -0.81 1.12
CA ILE A 97 -7.47 -0.56 -0.01
C ILE A 97 -6.25 0.23 0.47
N PHE A 98 -6.45 1.32 1.20
CA PHE A 98 -5.34 2.15 1.68
C PHE A 98 -4.48 1.43 2.72
N ALA A 99 -5.07 0.61 3.58
CA ALA A 99 -4.32 -0.24 4.52
C ALA A 99 -3.46 -1.26 3.78
N ALA A 100 -4.01 -1.97 2.79
CA ALA A 100 -3.23 -2.92 1.98
C ALA A 100 -2.09 -2.23 1.22
N LEU A 101 -2.35 -1.05 0.63
CA LEU A 101 -1.32 -0.22 -0.02
C LEU A 101 -0.21 0.18 0.96
N SER A 102 -0.59 0.59 2.18
CA SER A 102 0.35 0.95 3.24
C SER A 102 1.28 -0.21 3.59
N VAL A 103 0.77 -1.44 3.73
CA VAL A 103 1.59 -2.63 4.00
C VAL A 103 2.58 -2.90 2.86
N GLY A 104 2.14 -2.81 1.61
CA GLY A 104 3.00 -2.97 0.45
C GLY A 104 4.14 -1.94 0.40
N VAL A 105 3.82 -0.66 0.63
CA VAL A 105 4.82 0.42 0.67
C VAL A 105 5.78 0.23 1.84
N PHE A 106 5.26 -0.13 3.02
CA PHE A 106 6.07 -0.42 4.20
C PHE A 106 7.07 -1.55 3.94
N TYR A 107 6.65 -2.62 3.27
CA TYR A 107 7.55 -3.70 2.86
C TYR A 107 8.69 -3.20 1.96
N LEU A 108 8.39 -2.34 0.98
CA LEU A 108 9.42 -1.76 0.11
C LEU A 108 10.40 -0.90 0.89
N LEU A 109 9.91 -0.07 1.82
CA LEU A 109 10.74 0.74 2.70
C LEU A 109 11.64 -0.13 3.59
N ALA A 110 11.09 -1.17 4.20
CA ALA A 110 11.86 -2.12 5.02
C ALA A 110 12.96 -2.80 4.19
N LYS A 111 12.64 -3.28 2.98
CA LYS A 111 13.61 -3.89 2.07
C LYS A 111 14.71 -2.90 1.65
N LEU A 112 14.33 -1.64 1.38
CA LEU A 112 15.27 -0.58 1.04
C LEU A 112 16.26 -0.35 2.19
N ILE A 113 15.76 -0.17 3.41
CA ILE A 113 16.58 0.04 4.61
C ILE A 113 17.52 -1.16 4.85
N LEU A 114 17.01 -2.39 4.78
CA LEU A 114 17.81 -3.61 4.94
C LEU A 114 18.91 -3.73 3.87
N SER A 115 18.64 -3.28 2.65
CA SER A 115 19.64 -3.28 1.57
C SER A 115 20.81 -2.34 1.85
N PHE A 116 20.58 -1.21 2.51
CA PHE A 116 21.63 -0.31 2.96
C PHE A 116 22.46 -0.96 4.07
N VAL A 117 21.80 -1.51 5.09
CA VAL A 117 22.47 -2.18 6.23
C VAL A 117 23.34 -3.36 5.77
N SER A 118 22.85 -4.16 4.83
CA SER A 118 23.61 -5.30 4.30
C SER A 118 24.88 -4.86 3.56
N LYS A 119 24.83 -3.73 2.84
CA LYS A 119 25.95 -3.26 2.03
C LYS A 119 27.11 -2.74 2.89
N ASP A 120 26.78 -2.12 4.02
CA ASP A 120 27.79 -1.62 4.96
C ASP A 120 28.52 -2.77 5.67
N LYS A 121 27.82 -3.85 6.04
CA LYS A 121 28.44 -5.05 6.63
C LYS A 121 29.48 -5.69 5.70
N THR A 122 29.11 -5.91 4.43
CA THR A 122 30.02 -6.52 3.44
C THR A 122 31.26 -5.66 3.21
N LYS A 123 31.12 -4.33 3.22
CA LYS A 123 32.26 -3.41 3.05
C LYS A 123 33.24 -3.48 4.23
N LEU A 124 32.73 -3.62 5.46
CA LEU A 124 33.55 -3.75 6.66
C LEU A 124 34.29 -5.10 6.71
N GLU A 125 33.62 -6.20 6.33
CA GLU A 125 34.25 -7.52 6.25
C GLU A 125 35.40 -7.57 5.23
N ILE A 126 35.24 -6.95 4.05
CA ILE A 126 36.30 -6.88 3.04
C ILE A 126 37.52 -6.12 3.57
N ILE A 127 37.32 -5.02 4.30
CA ILE A 127 38.43 -4.25 4.89
C ILE A 127 39.13 -5.08 5.97
N ALA A 128 38.37 -5.81 6.81
CA ALA A 128 38.93 -6.64 7.87
C ALA A 128 39.76 -7.83 7.36
N VAL A 129 39.41 -8.41 6.20
CA VAL A 129 40.17 -9.51 5.56
C VAL A 129 41.40 -9.02 4.79
N SER A 130 41.47 -7.73 4.47
CA SER A 130 42.57 -7.12 3.70
C SER A 130 43.68 -6.52 4.57
N LEU A 131 43.55 -6.57 5.89
CA LEU A 131 44.51 -6.13 6.92
C LEU A 131 45.17 -7.35 7.58
#